data_AF-A0A6L8HFR1-F1
#
_entry.id   AF-A0A6L8HFR1-F1
#
_cell.length_a   1.000
_cell.length_b   1.000
_cell.length_c   1.000
_cell.angle_alpha   90.00
_cell.angle_beta   90.00
_cell.angle_gamma   90.00
#
_symmetry.space_group_name_H-M   'P 1'
#
loop_
_entity.id
_entity.type
_entity.pdbx_description
1 polymer ?
#
loop_
_entity_poly.entity_id
_entity_poly.type
_entity_poly.pdbx_seq_one_letter_code
_entity_poly.pdbx_strand_id
1 'polypeptide(L)'
;MVPGVNDDFDSIDATILRSIDAQRVRRLRERLRRTAHPEVLEIFDHVLDLATGNSAVPELAARLDRTRRSLERRCVLLGIASPETLLSLARIYTVQRLAEWSGQPSGALAHALGFSAPSNYRQLVRTILGYPPSVIQRSGGSDRVAQVILKQLS
;
A
#
# COMPACT_ATOMS: atom_id res chain seq x y z
N MET A 1 -33.43 26.52 -7.67
CA MET A 1 -32.31 25.73 -7.12
C MET A 1 -32.58 24.29 -7.54
N VAL A 2 -31.88 23.79 -8.55
CA VAL A 2 -32.17 22.49 -9.18
C VAL A 2 -31.37 21.40 -8.46
N PRO A 3 -32.02 20.48 -7.72
CA PRO A 3 -31.35 19.32 -7.15
C PRO A 3 -31.18 18.28 -8.26
N GLY A 4 -29.95 17.95 -8.61
CA GLY A 4 -29.64 16.97 -9.66
C GLY A 4 -28.39 17.27 -10.48
N VAL A 5 -27.94 18.54 -10.52
CA VAL A 5 -26.71 18.90 -11.24
C VAL A 5 -25.45 18.59 -10.42
N ASN A 6 -25.49 18.73 -9.10
CA ASN A 6 -24.33 18.48 -8.23
C ASN A 6 -23.95 16.99 -8.12
N ASP A 7 -24.94 16.08 -8.12
CA ASP A 7 -24.68 14.63 -7.94
C ASP A 7 -23.95 14.02 -9.15
N ASP A 8 -24.22 14.51 -10.36
CA ASP A 8 -23.53 14.06 -11.59
C ASP A 8 -22.07 14.52 -11.63
N PHE A 9 -21.79 15.75 -11.20
CA PHE A 9 -20.41 16.26 -11.09
C PHE A 9 -19.61 15.51 -10.01
N ASP A 10 -20.21 15.27 -8.84
CA ASP A 10 -19.57 14.49 -7.76
C ASP A 10 -19.30 13.04 -8.19
N SER A 11 -20.18 12.44 -8.99
CA SER A 11 -20.00 11.10 -9.55
C SER A 11 -18.87 11.03 -10.60
N ILE A 12 -18.76 12.05 -11.45
CA ILE A 12 -17.66 12.19 -12.42
C ILE A 12 -16.33 12.36 -11.69
N ASP A 13 -16.26 13.26 -10.70
CA ASP A 13 -15.06 13.49 -9.91
C ASP A 13 -14.62 12.23 -9.16
N ALA A 14 -15.56 11.52 -8.52
CA ALA A 14 -15.28 10.25 -7.87
C ALA A 14 -14.74 9.20 -8.87
N THR A 15 -15.26 9.17 -10.09
CA THR A 15 -14.82 8.24 -11.14
C THR A 15 -13.42 8.58 -11.67
N ILE A 16 -13.15 9.87 -11.90
CA ILE A 16 -11.82 10.36 -12.29
C ILE A 16 -10.80 10.01 -11.21
N LEU A 17 -11.11 10.35 -9.95
CA LEU A 17 -10.23 10.04 -8.84
C LEU A 17 -9.99 8.52 -8.77
N ARG A 18 -11.02 7.66 -8.85
CA ARG A 18 -10.85 6.19 -8.78
C ARG A 18 -9.95 5.67 -9.90
N SER A 19 -10.07 6.27 -11.09
CA SER A 19 -9.23 5.93 -12.24
C SER A 19 -7.77 6.30 -11.99
N ILE A 20 -7.50 7.48 -11.41
CA ILE A 20 -6.16 7.92 -11.01
C ILE A 20 -5.56 6.95 -9.96
N ASP A 21 -6.35 6.58 -8.96
CA ASP A 21 -5.96 5.65 -7.91
C ASP A 21 -5.56 4.28 -8.49
N ALA A 22 -6.42 3.71 -9.34
CA ALA A 22 -6.15 2.47 -10.05
C ALA A 22 -4.89 2.58 -10.93
N GLN A 23 -4.69 3.73 -11.59
CA GLN A 23 -3.50 3.97 -12.42
C GLN A 23 -2.22 4.00 -11.57
N ARG A 24 -2.25 4.55 -10.34
CA ARG A 24 -1.09 4.52 -9.43
C ARG A 24 -0.66 3.09 -9.10
N VAL A 25 -1.61 2.21 -8.77
CA VAL A 25 -1.34 0.79 -8.49
C VAL A 25 -0.79 0.08 -9.73
N ARG A 26 -1.41 0.31 -10.91
CA ARG A 26 -0.94 -0.27 -12.17
C ARG A 26 0.50 0.16 -12.49
N ARG A 27 0.82 1.44 -12.35
CA ARG A 27 2.19 1.96 -12.58
C ARG A 27 3.22 1.33 -11.65
N LEU A 28 2.88 1.11 -10.37
CA LEU A 28 3.78 0.41 -9.45
C LEU A 28 4.04 -1.04 -9.90
N ARG A 29 2.98 -1.78 -10.23
CA ARG A 29 3.08 -3.17 -10.73
C ARG A 29 3.90 -3.25 -12.02
N GLU A 30 3.68 -2.35 -12.97
CA GLU A 30 4.44 -2.30 -14.22
C GLU A 30 5.92 -2.02 -14.00
N ARG A 31 6.25 -1.10 -13.09
CA ARG A 31 7.65 -0.81 -12.75
C ARG A 31 8.33 -2.02 -12.13
N LEU A 32 7.67 -2.67 -11.17
CA LEU A 32 8.18 -3.91 -10.57
C LEU A 32 8.38 -5.00 -11.64
N ARG A 33 7.42 -5.19 -12.55
CA ARG A 33 7.54 -6.19 -13.64
C ARG A 33 8.78 -6.02 -14.51
N ARG A 34 9.30 -4.79 -14.63
CA ARG A 34 10.50 -4.50 -15.43
C ARG A 34 11.79 -4.76 -14.68
N THR A 35 11.78 -4.79 -13.35
CA THR A 35 13.00 -4.79 -12.53
C THR A 35 13.11 -5.96 -11.56
N ALA A 36 11.99 -6.52 -11.10
CA ALA A 36 11.96 -7.54 -10.06
C ALA A 36 11.83 -8.96 -10.64
N HIS A 37 12.34 -9.93 -9.91
CA HIS A 37 12.19 -11.36 -10.24
C HIS A 37 10.71 -11.78 -10.22
N PRO A 38 10.24 -12.70 -11.10
CA PRO A 38 8.83 -13.10 -11.18
C PRO A 38 8.20 -13.52 -9.85
N GLU A 39 8.92 -14.27 -9.03
CA GLU A 39 8.44 -14.68 -7.70
C GLU A 39 8.30 -13.50 -6.72
N VAL A 40 9.13 -12.46 -6.84
CA VAL A 40 8.99 -11.24 -6.04
C VAL A 40 7.70 -10.51 -6.40
N LEU A 41 7.35 -10.51 -7.70
CA LEU A 41 6.09 -9.94 -8.18
C LEU A 41 4.89 -10.68 -7.62
N GLU A 42 4.92 -12.01 -7.66
CA GLU A 42 3.86 -12.86 -7.11
C GLU A 42 3.64 -12.60 -5.62
N ILE A 43 4.72 -12.60 -4.82
CA ILE A 43 4.65 -12.28 -3.38
C ILE A 43 4.05 -10.88 -3.18
N PHE A 44 4.52 -9.89 -3.95
CA PHE A 44 4.08 -8.51 -3.76
C PHE A 44 2.63 -8.27 -4.19
N ASP A 45 2.14 -8.95 -5.23
CA ASP A 45 0.74 -8.87 -5.64
C ASP A 45 -0.18 -9.37 -4.52
N HIS A 46 0.14 -10.50 -3.88
CA HIS A 46 -0.62 -10.97 -2.72
C HIS A 46 -0.51 -10.03 -1.51
N VAL A 47 0.66 -9.42 -1.29
CA VAL A 47 0.84 -8.42 -0.23
C VAL A 47 -0.04 -7.19 -0.46
N LEU A 48 -0.15 -6.70 -1.69
CA LEU A 48 -1.02 -5.56 -2.02
C LEU A 48 -2.50 -5.89 -1.80
N ASP A 49 -2.92 -7.10 -2.18
CA ASP A 49 -4.30 -7.54 -1.97
C ASP A 49 -4.65 -7.71 -0.48
N LEU A 50 -3.63 -7.96 0.36
CA LEU A 50 -3.76 -8.04 1.81
C LEU A 50 -3.58 -6.70 2.52
N ALA A 51 -3.24 -5.62 1.81
CA ALA A 51 -2.97 -4.32 2.42
C ALA A 51 -4.20 -3.66 3.04
N THR A 52 -5.40 -4.11 2.68
CA THR A 52 -6.68 -3.68 3.25
C THR A 52 -7.18 -4.74 4.25
N GLY A 53 -7.35 -4.37 5.52
CA GLY A 53 -7.83 -5.28 6.58
C GLY A 53 -6.83 -5.49 7.71
N ASN A 54 -7.03 -6.51 8.55
CA ASN A 54 -6.09 -6.88 9.62
C ASN A 54 -5.21 -8.07 9.21
N SER A 55 -4.76 -8.08 7.97
CA SER A 55 -4.04 -9.18 7.35
C SER A 55 -2.64 -9.35 7.96
N ALA A 56 -2.25 -10.61 8.20
CA ALA A 56 -1.00 -10.97 8.85
C ALA A 56 -0.15 -11.91 7.99
N VAL A 57 1.14 -12.05 8.34
CA VAL A 57 2.10 -12.93 7.64
C VAL A 57 1.59 -14.37 7.44
N PRO A 58 0.87 -15.02 8.38
CA PRO A 58 0.30 -16.35 8.16
C PRO A 58 -0.69 -16.42 6.99
N GLU A 59 -1.51 -15.39 6.78
CA GLU A 59 -2.46 -15.35 5.66
C GLU A 59 -1.74 -15.20 4.32
N LEU A 60 -0.73 -14.32 4.27
CA LEU A 60 0.13 -14.19 3.09
C LEU A 60 0.82 -15.52 2.75
N ALA A 61 1.36 -16.20 3.75
CA ALA A 61 2.02 -17.49 3.55
C ALA A 61 1.02 -18.54 3.04
N ALA A 62 -0.20 -18.58 3.57
CA ALA A 62 -1.25 -19.48 3.11
C ALA A 62 -1.66 -19.20 1.65
N ARG A 63 -1.77 -17.93 1.22
CA ARG A 63 -2.07 -17.58 -0.19
C ARG A 63 -0.99 -18.06 -1.17
N LEU A 64 0.24 -18.17 -0.70
CA LEU A 64 1.39 -18.64 -1.46
C LEU A 64 1.65 -20.16 -1.32
N ASP A 65 0.75 -20.89 -0.66
CA ASP A 65 0.90 -22.31 -0.30
C ASP A 65 2.22 -22.61 0.43
N ARG A 66 2.57 -21.76 1.40
CA ARG A 66 3.81 -21.83 2.16
C ARG A 66 3.56 -21.71 3.66
N THR A 67 4.50 -22.26 4.44
CA THR A 67 4.59 -21.91 5.86
C THR A 67 5.24 -20.54 6.02
N ARG A 68 4.95 -19.84 7.14
CA ARG A 68 5.60 -18.57 7.50
C ARG A 68 7.13 -18.65 7.41
N ARG A 69 7.72 -19.71 7.97
CA ARG A 69 9.18 -19.92 7.97
C ARG A 69 9.74 -20.13 6.56
N SER A 70 9.00 -20.83 5.70
CA SER A 70 9.37 -21.02 4.30
C SER A 70 9.35 -19.69 3.54
N LEU A 71 8.31 -18.87 3.75
CA LEU A 71 8.20 -17.55 3.16
C LEU A 71 9.31 -16.60 3.62
N GLU A 72 9.60 -16.54 4.93
CA GLU A 72 10.71 -15.73 5.47
C GLU A 72 12.06 -16.12 4.87
N ARG A 73 12.36 -17.42 4.81
CA ARG A 73 13.57 -17.92 4.14
C ARG A 73 13.62 -17.56 2.68
N ARG A 74 12.47 -17.61 1.99
CA ARG A 74 12.41 -17.26 0.57
C ARG A 74 12.68 -15.78 0.33
N CYS A 75 12.14 -14.89 1.16
CA CYS A 75 12.47 -13.46 1.11
C CYS A 75 13.98 -13.21 1.27
N VAL A 76 14.63 -13.90 2.22
CA VAL A 76 16.09 -13.81 2.41
C VAL A 76 16.85 -14.29 1.18
N LEU A 77 16.46 -15.44 0.59
CA LEU A 77 17.09 -15.97 -0.62
C LEU A 77 16.92 -15.06 -1.85
N LEU A 78 15.79 -14.36 -1.93
CA LEU A 78 15.52 -13.39 -2.98
C LEU A 78 16.16 -12.02 -2.71
N GLY A 79 16.80 -11.82 -1.56
CA GLY A 79 17.42 -10.55 -1.18
C GLY A 79 16.43 -9.41 -0.93
N ILE A 80 15.16 -9.72 -0.72
CA ILE A 80 14.09 -8.72 -0.50
C ILE A 80 13.77 -8.57 0.99
N ALA A 81 13.00 -7.53 1.32
CA ALA A 81 12.55 -7.31 2.69
C ALA A 81 11.69 -8.44 3.25
N SER A 82 11.66 -8.56 4.58
CA SER A 82 10.87 -9.59 5.27
C SER A 82 9.36 -9.47 4.98
N PRO A 83 8.59 -10.57 5.06
CA PRO A 83 7.15 -10.55 4.78
C PRO A 83 6.37 -9.49 5.59
N GLU A 84 6.77 -9.30 6.85
CA GLU A 84 6.18 -8.30 7.74
C GLU A 84 6.47 -6.86 7.28
N THR A 85 7.69 -6.60 6.82
CA THR A 85 8.07 -5.30 6.24
C THR A 85 7.31 -5.05 4.94
N LEU A 86 7.15 -6.06 4.09
CA LEU A 86 6.40 -5.95 2.84
C LEU A 86 4.92 -5.62 3.08
N LEU A 87 4.27 -6.34 3.99
CA LEU A 87 2.89 -6.04 4.41
C LEU A 87 2.80 -4.61 4.96
N SER A 88 3.75 -4.21 5.80
CA SER A 88 3.77 -2.86 6.36
C SER A 88 3.90 -1.79 5.28
N LEU A 89 4.81 -1.96 4.32
CA LEU A 89 4.99 -1.04 3.19
C LEU A 89 3.73 -0.96 2.33
N ALA A 90 3.09 -2.09 2.03
CA ALA A 90 1.87 -2.12 1.23
C ALA A 90 0.68 -1.45 1.94
N ARG A 91 0.55 -1.63 3.27
CA ARG A 91 -0.43 -0.92 4.09
C ARG A 91 -0.16 0.58 4.07
N ILE A 92 1.09 1.00 4.26
CA ILE A 92 1.45 2.42 4.24
C ILE A 92 1.15 3.02 2.86
N TYR A 93 1.54 2.33 1.78
CA TYR A 93 1.27 2.75 0.42
C TYR A 93 -0.24 2.90 0.17
N THR A 94 -1.03 1.92 0.59
CA THR A 94 -2.50 1.94 0.45
C THR A 94 -3.13 3.09 1.21
N VAL A 95 -2.76 3.33 2.47
CA VAL A 95 -3.28 4.45 3.24
C VAL A 95 -2.92 5.80 2.61
N GLN A 96 -1.66 6.00 2.19
CA GLN A 96 -1.22 7.27 1.58
C GLN A 96 -1.92 7.52 0.25
N ARG A 97 -1.99 6.49 -0.59
CA ARG A 97 -2.66 6.55 -1.89
C ARG A 97 -4.15 6.88 -1.73
N LEU A 98 -4.85 6.25 -0.79
CA LEU A 98 -6.27 6.52 -0.53
C LEU A 98 -6.48 7.90 0.12
N ALA A 99 -5.53 8.39 0.93
CA ALA A 99 -5.58 9.73 1.50
C ALA A 99 -5.48 10.80 0.41
N GLU A 100 -4.57 10.60 -0.54
CA GLU A 100 -4.45 11.46 -1.73
C GLU A 100 -5.70 11.40 -2.61
N TRP A 101 -6.27 10.20 -2.79
CA TRP A 101 -7.46 9.98 -3.60
C TRP A 101 -8.71 10.64 -3.02
N SER A 102 -8.95 10.47 -1.72
CA SER A 102 -10.19 10.91 -1.06
C SER A 102 -10.10 12.29 -0.39
N GLY A 103 -8.89 12.87 -0.28
CA GLY A 103 -8.62 14.05 0.53
C GLY A 103 -8.76 13.83 2.03
N GLN A 104 -9.05 12.60 2.48
CA GLN A 104 -9.22 12.29 3.89
C GLN A 104 -7.88 12.23 4.63
N PRO A 105 -7.84 12.60 5.93
CA PRO A 105 -6.65 12.42 6.74
C PRO A 105 -6.21 10.95 6.78
N SER A 106 -4.93 10.68 6.53
CA SER A 106 -4.37 9.32 6.52
C SER A 106 -4.62 8.53 7.80
N GLY A 107 -4.72 9.20 8.95
CA GLY A 107 -5.09 8.58 10.22
C GLY A 107 -6.53 8.03 10.25
N ALA A 108 -7.49 8.74 9.65
CA ALA A 108 -8.88 8.30 9.57
C ALA A 108 -9.02 7.10 8.64
N LEU A 109 -8.35 7.15 7.47
CA LEU A 109 -8.30 6.02 6.54
C LEU A 109 -7.60 4.81 7.13
N ALA A 110 -6.49 5.00 7.85
CA ALA A 110 -5.83 3.88 8.52
C ALA A 110 -6.78 3.19 9.51
N HIS A 111 -7.57 3.94 10.27
CA HIS A 111 -8.56 3.35 11.16
C HIS A 111 -9.63 2.57 10.39
N ALA A 112 -10.18 3.15 9.32
CA ALA A 112 -11.13 2.46 8.44
C ALA A 112 -10.56 1.19 7.79
N LEU A 113 -9.24 1.13 7.59
CA LEU A 113 -8.52 -0.02 7.03
C LEU A 113 -8.03 -1.02 8.09
N GLY A 114 -8.52 -0.91 9.33
CA GLY A 114 -8.30 -1.92 10.37
C GLY A 114 -7.15 -1.63 11.33
N PHE A 115 -6.54 -0.43 11.30
CA PHE A 115 -5.67 -0.04 12.40
C PHE A 115 -6.51 0.30 13.63
N SER A 116 -6.20 -0.29 14.77
CA SER A 116 -6.95 -0.05 16.03
C SER A 116 -6.93 1.41 16.49
N ALA A 117 -5.90 2.18 16.11
CA ALA A 117 -5.84 3.61 16.34
C ALA A 117 -4.99 4.33 15.28
N PRO A 118 -5.28 5.61 14.98
CA PRO A 118 -4.44 6.43 14.09
C PRO A 118 -2.98 6.57 14.54
N SER A 119 -2.71 6.48 15.84
CA SER A 119 -1.35 6.48 16.40
C SER A 119 -0.53 5.28 15.95
N ASN A 120 -1.15 4.10 15.83
CA ASN A 120 -0.47 2.88 15.41
C ASN A 120 0.01 2.99 13.96
N TYR A 121 -0.80 3.62 13.10
CA TYR A 121 -0.37 3.96 11.75
C TYR A 121 0.82 4.93 11.73
N ARG A 122 0.75 6.03 12.50
CA ARG A 122 1.87 6.99 12.59
C ARG A 122 3.15 6.31 13.08
N GLN A 123 3.04 5.40 14.04
CA GLN A 123 4.18 4.65 14.55
C GLN A 123 4.74 3.72 13.48
N LEU A 124 3.88 2.97 12.79
CA LEU A 124 4.31 2.10 11.69
C LEU A 124 5.07 2.87 10.60
N VAL A 125 4.55 4.03 10.18
CA VAL A 125 5.20 4.87 9.16
C VAL A 125 6.57 5.35 9.65
N ARG A 126 6.70 5.75 10.92
CA ARG A 126 8.00 6.14 11.50
C ARG A 126 8.98 4.97 11.57
N THR A 127 8.52 3.79 11.98
CA THR A 127 9.37 2.60 12.09
C THR A 127 9.88 2.15 10.72
N ILE A 128 9.01 2.15 9.71
CA ILE A 128 9.34 1.61 8.38
C ILE A 128 10.04 2.64 7.48
N LEU A 129 9.62 3.92 7.54
CA LEU A 129 10.10 4.95 6.62
C LEU A 129 11.00 6.01 7.31
N GLY A 130 11.12 6.00 8.64
CA GLY A 130 11.95 6.94 9.40
C GLY A 130 11.33 8.32 9.64
N TYR A 131 10.17 8.62 9.05
CA TYR A 131 9.54 9.94 9.10
C TYR A 131 8.04 9.85 9.44
N PRO A 132 7.42 10.91 9.99
CA PRO A 132 5.98 10.94 10.21
C PRO A 132 5.19 11.05 8.89
N PRO A 133 3.91 10.62 8.85
CA PRO A 133 3.11 10.66 7.62
C PRO A 133 3.02 12.03 6.94
N SER A 134 3.00 13.13 7.70
CA SER A 134 2.95 14.50 7.15
C SER A 134 4.24 14.90 6.41
N VAL A 135 5.39 14.35 6.80
CA VAL A 135 6.66 14.55 6.08
C VAL A 135 6.68 13.69 4.82
N ILE A 136 6.17 12.46 4.88
CA ILE A 136 6.00 11.61 3.70
C ILE A 136 5.09 12.31 2.68
N GLN A 137 3.94 12.85 3.11
CA GLN A 137 3.02 13.59 2.23
C GLN A 137 3.71 14.75 1.50
N ARG A 138 4.48 15.57 2.23
CA ARG A 138 5.21 16.71 1.64
C ARG A 138 6.36 16.32 0.72
N SER A 139 6.87 15.10 0.84
CA SER A 139 8.00 14.58 0.05
C SER A 139 7.58 13.68 -1.10
N GLY A 140 6.31 13.75 -1.52
CA GLY A 140 5.76 13.00 -2.65
C GLY A 140 4.79 11.89 -2.27
N GLY A 141 4.41 11.77 -0.99
CA GLY A 141 3.30 10.95 -0.53
C GLY A 141 3.37 9.49 -0.98
N SER A 142 2.33 9.00 -1.66
CA SER A 142 2.25 7.61 -2.15
C SER A 142 3.37 7.26 -3.14
N ASP A 143 3.82 8.21 -3.96
CA ASP A 143 4.91 8.01 -4.92
C ASP A 143 6.26 7.81 -4.21
N ARG A 144 6.47 8.48 -3.09
CA ARG A 144 7.66 8.26 -2.24
C ARG A 144 7.67 6.86 -1.66
N VAL A 145 6.53 6.37 -1.17
CA VAL A 145 6.41 5.00 -0.65
C VAL A 145 6.61 3.97 -1.77
N ALA A 146 6.07 4.22 -2.96
CA ALA A 146 6.29 3.37 -4.14
C ALA A 146 7.78 3.26 -4.51
N GLN A 147 8.56 4.34 -4.40
CA GLN A 147 10.01 4.29 -4.61
C GLN A 147 10.74 3.41 -3.57
N VAL A 148 10.32 3.47 -2.30
CA VAL A 148 10.88 2.61 -1.25
C VAL A 148 10.57 1.15 -1.52
N ILE A 149 9.32 0.85 -1.90
CA ILE A 149 8.90 -0.50 -2.31
C ILE A 149 9.77 -1.01 -3.45
N LEU A 150 9.93 -0.22 -4.52
CA LEU A 150 10.74 -0.61 -5.67
C LEU A 150 12.17 -0.92 -5.24
N LYS A 151 12.80 -0.07 -4.43
CA LYS A 151 14.17 -0.29 -3.93
C LYS A 151 14.32 -1.55 -3.07
N GLN A 152 13.27 -1.96 -2.35
CA GLN A 152 13.31 -3.16 -1.51
C GLN A 152 12.97 -4.45 -2.26
N LEU A 153 12.51 -4.35 -3.51
CA LEU A 153 12.04 -5.47 -4.34
C LEU A 153 12.80 -5.63 -5.66
N SER A 154 13.67 -4.68 -6.00
CA SER A 154 14.61 -4.72 -7.14
C SER A 154 16.01 -5.09 -6.69
#